data_AF-A0A2G7GAV3-F1
#
_entry.id   AF-A0A2G7GAV3-F1
#
_cell.length_a   1.000
_cell.length_b   1.000
_cell.length_c   1.000
_cell.angle_alpha   90.00
_cell.angle_beta   90.00
_cell.angle_gamma   90.00
#
_symmetry.space_group_name_H-M   'P 1'
#
loop_
_entity.id
_entity.type
_entity.pdbx_description
1 polymer ?
#
loop_
_entity_poly.entity_id
_entity_poly.type
_entity_poly.pdbx_seq_one_letter_code
_entity_poly.pdbx_strand_id
1 'polypeptide(L)'
;MRQTLRRSCTACAKSKHSCDLRTPRCSRCIKRDVQCNYANEPLTALPAAPGWGDGGSSRPLEGSGTLTAYRFGSLDPFDSYPQTRLPRERVQRLIYSFVHKIAFQYYPLDLNPTTNPFLISWWPLALGDPALFHVSLQTACLDEELLAQKGFQTSELLMADSVSLLRRKVQDTSLAVQDGTMNSVITLAAIEFGKGNIKVSQMHVDGAIRLVNMRGGINSVRQTSPLTARMISWVSMIVMGYPQFETQDDVGIGDGIPPIPEWQLDPTALYDDSSELISMEVDYAVRNVFIRLRSAFQQAQRIHFPTTRLHDLTCFVIHRLLLTAPDMESSHSSSITECVRYAIILYMFIIHGPTYYSHAAMMNSIVIRFIDQLKQLGSTPRAYGSLDAWLLAIGLVASTGTPEYQWFIERAQTMAASLRLSNWNDVLVRIKCTLWMETLQGEDIFRPHWDAIFSTMNHPGACTPPGTAGGELLCISPSCLVPSKLELANTNGRSWDMGVASP
;
A
#
# COMPACT_ATOMS: atom_id res chain seq x y z
N MET A 1 -24.51 3.85 49.09
CA MET A 1 -23.77 5.14 49.15
C MET A 1 -23.05 5.32 47.83
N ARG A 2 -23.24 6.46 47.13
CA ARG A 2 -22.59 6.70 45.82
C ARG A 2 -21.07 6.79 45.99
N GLN A 3 -20.33 5.83 45.44
CA GLN A 3 -18.86 5.89 45.35
C GLN A 3 -18.49 7.05 44.41
N THR A 4 -17.89 8.10 44.96
CA THR A 4 -17.40 9.22 44.17
C THR A 4 -16.00 8.89 43.65
N LEU A 5 -15.72 9.00 42.35
CA LEU A 5 -14.39 8.84 41.72
C LEU A 5 -13.39 9.96 42.09
N ARG A 6 -13.49 10.50 43.31
CA ARG A 6 -12.77 11.68 43.75
C ARG A 6 -11.37 11.28 44.19
N ARG A 7 -10.35 11.80 43.49
CA ARG A 7 -8.94 11.60 43.87
C ARG A 7 -8.53 12.41 45.11
N SER A 8 -9.09 13.60 45.33
CA SER A 8 -8.72 14.48 46.45
C SER A 8 -9.25 14.02 47.81
N CYS A 9 -8.49 14.23 48.90
CA CYS A 9 -8.97 13.99 50.28
C CYS A 9 -10.21 14.82 50.63
N THR A 10 -11.01 14.36 51.60
CA THR A 10 -12.30 14.96 52.00
C THR A 10 -12.17 16.41 52.48
N ALA A 11 -11.06 16.78 53.12
CA ALA A 11 -10.84 18.15 53.60
C ALA A 11 -10.54 19.12 52.44
N CYS A 12 -9.60 18.80 51.55
CA CYS A 12 -9.33 19.59 50.35
C CYS A 12 -10.58 19.71 49.47
N ALA A 13 -11.29 18.60 49.33
CA ALA A 13 -12.56 18.48 48.64
C ALA A 13 -13.64 19.46 49.12
N LYS A 14 -13.89 19.52 50.43
CA LYS A 14 -14.86 20.44 51.04
C LYS A 14 -14.45 21.90 50.87
N SER A 15 -13.15 22.16 50.94
CA SER A 15 -12.60 23.52 50.76
C SER A 15 -12.40 23.96 49.30
N LYS A 16 -12.78 23.13 48.31
CA LYS A 16 -12.58 23.37 46.87
C LYS A 16 -11.11 23.70 46.51
N HIS A 17 -10.15 23.06 47.18
CA HIS A 17 -8.72 23.23 46.90
C HIS A 17 -8.10 21.95 46.31
N SER A 18 -6.99 22.11 45.58
CA SER A 18 -6.19 21.00 45.07
C SER A 18 -5.55 20.19 46.21
N CYS A 19 -5.39 18.88 45.99
CA CYS A 19 -4.80 17.93 46.92
C CYS A 19 -3.61 17.25 46.24
N ASP A 20 -2.45 17.22 46.91
CA ASP A 20 -1.20 16.61 46.41
C ASP A 20 -1.14 15.09 46.65
N LEU A 21 -2.22 14.49 47.12
CA LEU A 21 -2.43 13.03 47.24
C LEU A 21 -1.41 12.27 48.10
N ARG A 22 -0.57 12.97 48.86
CA ARG A 22 0.37 12.33 49.80
C ARG A 22 -0.40 11.57 50.87
N THR A 23 0.07 10.36 51.15
CA THR A 23 -0.42 9.49 52.22
C THR A 23 0.60 9.47 53.36
N PRO A 24 0.18 9.47 54.63
CA PRO A 24 -1.20 9.42 55.12
C PRO A 24 -1.93 10.78 55.09
N ARG A 25 -1.22 11.92 55.04
CA ARG A 25 -1.82 13.27 54.98
C ARG A 25 -1.22 14.09 53.83
N CYS A 26 -2.07 14.84 53.14
CA CYS A 26 -1.66 15.76 52.07
C CYS A 26 -0.98 17.02 52.67
N SER A 27 -0.05 17.67 51.93
CA SER A 27 0.76 18.79 52.47
C SER A 27 -0.10 19.97 52.94
N ARG A 28 -1.25 20.20 52.30
CA ARG A 28 -2.19 21.26 52.71
C ARG A 28 -2.93 20.92 54.00
N CYS A 29 -3.33 19.67 54.19
CA CYS A 29 -3.97 19.24 55.43
C CYS A 29 -3.00 19.21 56.60
N ILE A 30 -1.71 18.95 56.35
CA ILE A 30 -0.64 19.11 57.34
C ILE A 30 -0.52 20.59 57.72
N LYS A 31 -0.38 21.49 56.74
CA LYS A 31 -0.20 22.93 57.01
C LYS A 31 -1.40 23.58 57.73
N ARG A 32 -2.62 23.10 57.46
CA ARG A 32 -3.85 23.61 58.08
C ARG A 32 -4.22 22.90 59.39
N ASP A 33 -3.42 21.90 59.77
CA ASP A 33 -3.68 20.96 60.84
C ASP A 33 -5.12 20.43 60.90
N VAL A 34 -5.62 19.92 59.76
CA VAL A 34 -6.95 19.31 59.66
C VAL A 34 -6.85 17.84 59.28
N GLN A 35 -7.86 17.06 59.66
CA GLN A 35 -7.92 15.63 59.36
C GLN A 35 -7.99 15.37 57.85
N CYS A 36 -7.09 14.52 57.35
CA CYS A 36 -6.96 14.19 55.93
C CYS A 36 -7.40 12.75 55.69
N ASN A 37 -8.67 12.55 55.33
CA ASN A 37 -9.20 11.22 55.00
C ASN A 37 -9.43 11.13 53.49
N TYR A 38 -8.99 10.06 52.87
CA TYR A 38 -9.35 9.74 51.48
C TYR A 38 -10.58 8.84 51.52
N ALA A 39 -11.64 9.20 50.78
CA ALA A 39 -12.89 8.45 50.76
C ALA A 39 -12.79 7.15 49.95
N ASN A 40 -11.76 7.03 49.11
CA ASN A 40 -11.41 5.82 48.38
C ASN A 40 -9.96 5.46 48.73
N GLU A 41 -9.73 4.21 49.10
CA GLU A 41 -8.39 3.68 49.32
C GLU A 41 -7.66 3.64 47.96
N PRO A 42 -6.54 4.37 47.77
CA PRO A 42 -5.79 4.30 46.53
C PRO A 42 -5.11 2.93 46.44
N LEU A 43 -5.23 2.24 45.29
CA LEU A 43 -4.44 1.04 44.99
C LEU A 43 -2.95 1.37 45.19
N THR A 44 -2.34 0.69 46.15
CA THR A 44 -1.01 0.95 46.69
C THR A 44 0.07 0.85 45.62
N ALA A 45 0.78 1.96 45.35
CA ALA A 45 2.10 1.91 44.73
C ALA A 45 3.15 1.67 45.83
N LEU A 46 4.03 0.68 45.61
CA LEU A 46 5.12 0.33 46.53
C LEU A 46 6.12 1.49 46.71
N PRO A 47 6.83 1.58 47.86
CA PRO A 47 7.69 2.73 48.19
C PRO A 47 9.01 2.70 47.41
N ALA A 48 9.38 3.84 46.81
CA ALA A 48 10.74 4.10 46.33
C ALA A 48 11.68 4.36 47.51
N ALA A 49 12.89 3.80 47.45
CA ALA A 49 13.93 3.92 48.46
C ALA A 49 14.48 5.37 48.60
N PRO A 50 15.05 5.76 49.76
CA PRO A 50 15.47 7.13 50.03
C PRO A 50 16.96 7.40 49.77
N GLY A 51 17.23 8.52 49.10
CA GLY A 51 18.29 9.46 49.50
C GLY A 51 19.52 9.57 48.61
N TRP A 52 19.75 10.81 48.14
CA TRP A 52 20.99 11.63 48.09
C TRP A 52 20.68 12.70 47.03
N GLY A 53 20.65 14.00 47.26
CA GLY A 53 21.37 14.88 48.17
C GLY A 53 21.45 16.21 47.40
N ASP A 54 20.98 17.29 48.02
CA ASP A 54 20.90 18.64 47.47
C ASP A 54 22.29 19.19 47.08
N GLY A 55 22.37 19.93 45.98
CA GLY A 55 23.62 20.43 45.39
C GLY A 55 23.35 21.54 44.38
N GLY A 56 23.55 22.79 44.78
CA GLY A 56 23.04 23.98 44.11
C GLY A 56 23.71 24.39 42.79
N SER A 57 23.08 25.39 42.17
CA SER A 57 23.61 26.36 41.19
C SER A 57 24.18 25.78 39.88
N SER A 58 23.68 26.13 38.71
CA SER A 58 23.86 27.47 38.14
C SER A 58 22.97 27.65 36.90
N ARG A 59 22.26 28.78 36.83
CA ARG A 59 21.70 29.30 35.56
C ARG A 59 22.81 30.04 34.80
N PRO A 60 22.84 29.92 33.47
CA PRO A 60 23.20 31.05 32.62
C PRO A 60 21.93 31.65 32.02
N LEU A 61 21.74 32.95 32.22
CA LEU A 61 20.92 33.79 31.36
C LEU A 61 21.72 34.18 30.11
N GLU A 62 20.98 34.63 29.09
CA GLU A 62 21.39 35.15 27.77
C GLU A 62 21.52 34.08 26.68
N GLY A 63 20.86 34.18 25.51
CA GLY A 63 20.05 35.26 24.95
C GLY A 63 19.63 34.92 23.52
N SER A 64 18.79 35.77 22.96
CA SER A 64 18.35 35.83 21.56
C SER A 64 17.20 34.91 21.15
N GLY A 65 16.03 35.52 20.97
CA GLY A 65 14.84 34.90 20.47
C GLY A 65 14.99 34.45 19.02
N THR A 66 14.57 33.21 18.78
CA THR A 66 14.13 32.73 17.48
C THR A 66 12.88 31.88 17.70
N LEU A 67 11.84 32.14 16.91
CA LEU A 67 10.53 31.50 16.93
C LEU A 67 10.60 30.05 16.41
N THR A 68 11.24 29.15 17.15
CA THR A 68 11.38 27.72 16.73
C THR A 68 10.83 26.70 17.72
N ALA A 69 10.21 27.13 18.82
CA ALA A 69 9.58 26.20 19.76
C ALA A 69 8.09 25.98 19.47
N TYR A 70 7.76 25.49 18.26
CA TYR A 70 6.50 24.75 18.11
C TYR A 70 6.69 23.41 18.83
N ARG A 71 6.40 23.37 20.13
CA ARG A 71 6.25 22.11 20.85
C ARG A 71 5.07 21.40 20.21
N PHE A 72 5.32 20.27 19.54
CA PHE A 72 4.26 19.32 19.22
C PHE A 72 3.47 19.09 20.51
N GLY A 73 2.18 19.42 20.50
CA GLY A 73 1.29 19.00 21.58
C GLY A 73 1.41 17.49 21.71
N SER A 74 1.56 16.98 22.93
CA SER A 74 1.71 15.55 23.18
C SER A 74 0.53 14.81 22.54
N LEU A 75 0.76 14.12 21.41
CA LEU A 75 -0.27 13.36 20.69
C LEU A 75 -0.94 12.33 21.59
N ASP A 76 -0.17 11.80 22.54
CA ASP A 76 -0.66 10.98 23.63
C ASP A 76 0.02 11.45 24.94
N PRO A 77 -0.67 12.16 25.83
CA PRO A 77 -0.09 12.62 27.09
C PRO A 77 0.13 11.48 28.11
N PHE A 78 -0.46 10.30 27.88
CA PHE A 78 -0.44 9.17 28.81
C PHE A 78 0.49 8.02 28.40
N ASP A 79 1.15 8.12 27.24
CA ASP A 79 2.04 7.09 26.68
C ASP A 79 1.36 5.70 26.67
N SER A 80 0.13 5.67 26.18
CA SER A 80 -0.74 4.50 26.07
C SER A 80 -0.32 3.54 24.94
N TYR A 81 0.72 3.90 24.18
CA TYR A 81 1.28 3.10 23.09
C TYR A 81 2.31 2.06 23.60
N PRO A 82 2.59 1.00 22.83
CA PRO A 82 3.55 -0.03 23.21
C PRO A 82 4.96 0.52 23.53
N GLN A 83 5.61 -0.05 24.53
CA GLN A 83 6.95 0.39 24.95
C GLN A 83 7.98 0.25 23.83
N THR A 84 8.86 1.23 23.72
CA THR A 84 9.98 1.23 22.78
C THR A 84 11.27 1.64 23.49
N ARG A 85 12.42 1.29 22.91
CA ARG A 85 13.74 1.73 23.40
C ARG A 85 14.09 3.15 22.96
N LEU A 86 13.26 3.78 22.12
CA LEU A 86 13.50 5.13 21.62
C LEU A 86 13.08 6.20 22.63
N PRO A 87 13.73 7.38 22.64
CA PRO A 87 13.27 8.51 23.44
C PRO A 87 11.83 8.90 23.11
N ARG A 88 11.06 9.30 24.13
CA ARG A 88 9.64 9.67 23.99
C ARG A 88 9.37 10.65 22.85
N GLU A 89 10.18 11.71 22.76
CA GLU A 89 10.04 12.74 21.71
C GLU A 89 10.23 12.16 20.30
N ARG A 90 11.14 11.18 20.16
CA ARG A 90 11.37 10.49 18.88
C ARG A 90 10.16 9.63 18.53
N VAL A 91 9.62 8.89 19.48
CA VAL A 91 8.41 8.07 19.27
C VAL A 91 7.23 8.94 18.87
N GLN A 92 6.95 10.03 19.58
CA GLN A 92 5.85 10.94 19.25
C GLN A 92 5.98 11.54 17.85
N ARG A 93 7.20 11.88 17.41
CA ARG A 93 7.45 12.34 16.04
C ARG A 93 7.17 11.26 15.00
N LEU A 94 7.62 10.03 15.24
CA LEU A 94 7.38 8.90 14.34
C LEU A 94 5.89 8.53 14.27
N ILE A 95 5.17 8.60 15.40
CA ILE A 95 3.70 8.46 15.44
C ILE A 95 3.05 9.54 14.57
N TYR A 96 3.45 10.80 14.75
CA TYR A 96 2.93 11.91 13.94
C TYR A 96 3.16 11.66 12.45
N SER A 97 4.38 11.30 12.07
CA SER A 97 4.76 10.99 10.69
C SER A 97 3.96 9.82 10.13
N PHE A 98 3.75 8.75 10.90
CA PHE A 98 2.95 7.62 10.46
C PHE A 98 1.50 8.04 10.16
N VAL A 99 0.85 8.71 11.13
CA VAL A 99 -0.57 9.08 11.05
C VAL A 99 -0.85 10.17 10.01
N HIS A 100 0.08 11.12 9.81
CA HIS A 100 -0.16 12.28 8.93
C HIS A 100 0.50 12.15 7.56
N LYS A 101 1.36 11.16 7.34
CA LYS A 101 2.06 10.96 6.06
C LYS A 101 2.00 9.51 5.59
N ILE A 102 2.59 8.58 6.35
CA ILE A 102 2.76 7.20 5.87
C ILE A 102 1.42 6.51 5.61
N ALA A 103 0.41 6.69 6.46
CA ALA A 103 -0.91 6.09 6.28
C ALA A 103 -1.56 6.50 4.94
N PHE A 104 -1.39 7.75 4.52
CA PHE A 104 -1.88 8.25 3.24
C PHE A 104 -1.04 7.77 2.07
N GLN A 105 0.26 7.57 2.25
CA GLN A 105 1.13 6.99 1.21
C GLN A 105 0.94 5.47 1.05
N TYR A 106 0.60 4.77 2.12
CA TYR A 106 0.20 3.37 2.09
C TYR A 106 -1.11 3.18 1.31
N TYR A 107 -2.03 4.15 1.41
CA TYR A 107 -3.32 4.09 0.74
C TYR A 107 -3.75 5.44 0.14
N PRO A 108 -3.15 5.84 -0.99
CA PRO A 108 -3.39 7.14 -1.60
C PRO A 108 -4.72 7.21 -2.35
N LEU A 109 -5.39 6.07 -2.56
CA LEU A 109 -6.75 6.01 -3.08
C LEU A 109 -7.76 6.73 -2.16
N ASP A 110 -7.49 6.82 -0.85
CA ASP A 110 -8.37 7.50 0.10
C ASP A 110 -7.59 8.47 1.00
N LEU A 111 -7.67 9.76 0.66
CA LEU A 111 -7.05 10.84 1.43
C LEU A 111 -7.93 11.36 2.57
N ASN A 112 -9.13 10.80 2.79
CA ASN A 112 -9.98 11.20 3.90
C ASN A 112 -9.55 10.46 5.19
N PRO A 113 -9.12 11.18 6.24
CA PRO A 113 -8.65 10.57 7.48
C PRO A 113 -9.70 9.73 8.22
N THR A 114 -10.98 9.95 7.94
CA THR A 114 -12.10 9.24 8.59
C THR A 114 -12.48 7.93 7.92
N THR A 115 -11.97 7.67 6.71
CA THR A 115 -12.28 6.46 5.93
C THR A 115 -11.04 5.69 5.50
N ASN A 116 -9.85 6.33 5.53
CA ASN A 116 -8.60 5.68 5.18
C ASN A 116 -8.34 4.44 6.07
N PRO A 117 -8.18 3.24 5.47
CA PRO A 117 -8.11 1.98 6.21
C PRO A 117 -6.89 1.89 7.14
N PHE A 118 -5.80 2.59 6.84
CA PHE A 118 -4.62 2.59 7.70
C PHE A 118 -4.80 3.47 8.95
N LEU A 119 -5.71 4.44 8.90
CA LEU A 119 -6.06 5.24 10.06
C LEU A 119 -7.16 4.61 10.89
N ILE A 120 -8.20 4.06 10.27
CA ILE A 120 -9.36 3.54 11.00
C ILE A 120 -9.22 2.06 11.44
N SER A 121 -8.30 1.30 10.84
CA SER A 121 -8.12 -0.13 11.16
C SER A 121 -6.68 -0.49 11.51
N TRP A 122 -5.69 -0.10 10.69
CA TRP A 122 -4.29 -0.45 10.96
C TRP A 122 -3.77 0.22 12.24
N TRP A 123 -3.95 1.54 12.38
CA TRP A 123 -3.40 2.27 13.52
C TRP A 123 -3.96 1.82 14.88
N PRO A 124 -5.29 1.64 15.05
CA PRO A 124 -5.84 1.04 16.28
C PRO A 124 -5.28 -0.35 16.57
N LEU A 125 -5.12 -1.19 15.54
CA LEU A 125 -4.52 -2.52 15.69
C LEU A 125 -3.04 -2.41 16.14
N ALA A 126 -2.29 -1.48 15.56
CA ALA A 126 -0.89 -1.24 15.92
C ALA A 126 -0.75 -0.80 17.37
N LEU A 127 -1.63 0.06 17.88
CA LEU A 127 -1.62 0.45 19.30
C LEU A 127 -1.85 -0.74 20.25
N GLY A 128 -2.60 -1.76 19.82
CA GLY A 128 -2.85 -2.99 20.58
C GLY A 128 -1.81 -4.09 20.37
N ASP A 129 -0.94 -3.98 19.37
CA ASP A 129 0.04 -5.01 19.00
C ASP A 129 1.46 -4.43 18.96
N PRO A 130 2.32 -4.78 19.94
CA PRO A 130 3.68 -4.27 19.99
C PRO A 130 4.52 -4.55 18.73
N ALA A 131 4.38 -5.72 18.09
CA ALA A 131 5.15 -6.01 16.89
C ALA A 131 4.72 -5.10 15.73
N LEU A 132 3.41 -4.91 15.55
CA LEU A 132 2.87 -4.05 14.51
C LEU A 132 3.17 -2.58 14.76
N PHE A 133 3.14 -2.14 16.02
CA PHE A 133 3.55 -0.80 16.41
C PHE A 133 4.98 -0.50 15.99
N HIS A 134 5.91 -1.37 16.36
CA HIS A 134 7.34 -1.21 16.04
C HIS A 134 7.57 -1.18 14.52
N VAL A 135 6.92 -2.05 13.75
CA VAL A 135 7.02 -2.04 12.27
C VAL A 135 6.40 -0.78 11.65
N SER A 136 5.32 -0.26 12.23
CA SER A 136 4.69 0.99 11.76
C SER A 136 5.62 2.19 11.98
N LEU A 137 6.23 2.29 13.18
CA LEU A 137 7.22 3.31 13.46
C LEU A 137 8.49 3.14 12.63
N GLN A 138 8.90 1.89 12.36
CA GLN A 138 10.05 1.57 11.51
C GLN A 138 9.86 2.17 10.13
N THR A 139 8.67 2.06 9.53
CA THR A 139 8.39 2.63 8.20
C THR A 139 8.50 4.15 8.22
N ALA A 140 7.90 4.81 9.20
CA ALA A 140 8.01 6.26 9.34
C ALA A 140 9.47 6.70 9.56
N CYS A 141 10.24 5.92 10.32
CA CYS A 141 11.65 6.20 10.57
C CYS A 141 12.49 6.00 9.32
N LEU A 142 12.23 4.94 8.56
CA LEU A 142 12.90 4.63 7.31
C LEU A 142 12.69 5.73 6.27
N ASP A 143 11.46 6.24 6.17
CA ASP A 143 11.14 7.38 5.29
C ASP A 143 11.93 8.65 5.68
N GLU A 144 11.99 9.00 6.97
CA GLU A 144 12.81 10.13 7.45
C GLU A 144 14.32 9.91 7.19
N GLU A 145 14.82 8.70 7.45
CA GLU A 145 16.24 8.33 7.29
C GLU A 145 16.68 8.34 5.82
N LEU A 146 15.82 7.85 4.92
CA LEU A 146 16.04 7.87 3.48
C LEU A 146 16.11 9.31 2.96
N LEU A 147 15.18 10.17 3.39
CA LEU A 147 15.18 11.60 3.04
C LEU A 147 16.42 12.33 3.58
N ALA A 148 16.84 12.00 4.79
CA ALA A 148 17.97 12.65 5.43
C ALA A 148 19.33 12.15 4.93
N GLN A 149 19.39 11.01 4.24
CA GLN A 149 20.62 10.32 3.84
C GLN A 149 21.58 10.04 5.02
N LYS A 150 21.02 9.73 6.19
CA LYS A 150 21.78 9.57 7.46
C LYS A 150 22.01 8.11 7.88
N GLY A 151 21.82 7.15 6.98
CA GLY A 151 21.86 5.71 7.30
C GLY A 151 20.60 5.24 8.03
N PHE A 152 20.56 3.96 8.44
CA PHE A 152 19.33 3.27 8.88
C PHE A 152 19.33 2.78 10.34
N GLN A 153 20.18 3.34 11.19
CA GLN A 153 20.43 2.80 12.54
C GLN A 153 19.16 2.73 13.41
N THR A 154 18.29 3.74 13.33
CA THR A 154 17.09 3.79 14.18
C THR A 154 16.01 2.86 13.65
N SER A 155 15.82 2.81 12.32
CA SER A 155 14.89 1.85 11.73
C SER A 155 15.35 0.40 11.92
N GLU A 156 16.65 0.11 11.90
CA GLU A 156 17.19 -1.22 12.23
C GLU A 156 16.94 -1.62 13.69
N LEU A 157 17.00 -0.66 14.62
CA LEU A 157 16.68 -0.90 16.02
C LEU A 157 15.21 -1.31 16.21
N LEU A 158 14.29 -0.58 15.58
CA LEU A 158 12.85 -0.91 15.58
C LEU A 158 12.56 -2.25 14.89
N MET A 159 13.31 -2.56 13.83
CA MET A 159 13.25 -3.85 13.15
C MET A 159 13.67 -5.00 14.06
N ALA A 160 14.77 -4.84 14.79
CA ALA A 160 15.25 -5.88 15.70
C ALA A 160 14.24 -6.15 16.82
N ASP A 161 13.60 -5.10 17.36
CA ASP A 161 12.53 -5.23 18.36
C ASP A 161 11.31 -5.95 17.80
N SER A 162 10.85 -5.58 16.61
CA SER A 162 9.69 -6.23 15.98
C SER A 162 9.95 -7.70 15.67
N VAL A 163 11.12 -8.06 15.15
CA VAL A 163 11.51 -9.45 14.89
C VAL A 163 11.59 -10.27 16.18
N SER A 164 12.12 -9.69 17.26
CA SER A 164 12.17 -10.35 18.58
C SER A 164 10.76 -10.65 19.11
N LEU A 165 9.85 -9.68 19.01
CA LEU A 165 8.44 -9.85 19.39
C LEU A 165 7.76 -10.89 18.52
N LEU A 166 7.93 -10.83 17.19
CA LEU A 166 7.38 -11.81 16.25
C LEU A 166 7.84 -13.23 16.55
N ARG A 167 9.13 -13.43 16.84
CA ARG A 167 9.66 -14.76 17.20
C ARG A 167 8.93 -15.38 18.38
N ARG A 168 8.54 -14.57 19.37
CA ARG A 168 7.74 -15.04 20.51
C ARG A 168 6.29 -15.32 20.10
N LYS A 169 5.70 -14.47 19.26
CA LYS A 169 4.31 -14.66 18.79
C LYS A 169 4.15 -15.92 17.97
N VAL A 170 5.08 -16.23 17.07
CA VAL A 170 4.96 -17.40 16.18
C VAL A 170 5.15 -18.75 16.89
N GLN A 171 5.63 -18.74 18.14
CA GLN A 171 5.70 -19.94 18.99
C GLN A 171 4.33 -20.35 19.56
N ASP A 172 3.37 -19.44 19.60
CA ASP A 172 2.00 -19.70 20.05
C ASP A 172 1.04 -19.59 18.86
N THR A 173 0.34 -20.67 18.54
CA THR A 173 -0.56 -20.72 17.36
C THR A 173 -1.62 -19.62 17.38
N SER A 174 -2.17 -19.29 18.55
CA SER A 174 -3.23 -18.27 18.68
C SER A 174 -2.70 -16.87 18.41
N LEU A 175 -1.46 -16.58 18.83
CA LEU A 175 -0.80 -15.30 18.60
C LEU A 175 -0.24 -15.21 17.17
N ALA A 176 0.22 -16.34 16.62
CA ALA A 176 0.81 -16.42 15.28
C ALA A 176 -0.17 -15.97 14.20
N VAL A 177 -1.44 -16.37 14.31
CA VAL A 177 -2.47 -16.11 13.29
C VAL A 177 -3.19 -14.76 13.47
N GLN A 178 -2.81 -13.94 14.44
CA GLN A 178 -3.40 -12.61 14.64
C GLN A 178 -3.09 -11.66 13.49
N ASP A 179 -4.02 -10.74 13.21
CA ASP A 179 -3.88 -9.71 12.18
C ASP A 179 -2.59 -8.91 12.35
N GLY A 180 -2.27 -8.52 13.59
CA GLY A 180 -1.06 -7.79 13.92
C GLY A 180 0.22 -8.54 13.53
N THR A 181 0.27 -9.86 13.78
CA THR A 181 1.41 -10.70 13.42
C THR A 181 1.58 -10.79 11.91
N MET A 182 0.50 -11.08 11.18
CA MET A 182 0.55 -11.18 9.71
C MET A 182 0.95 -9.86 9.06
N ASN A 183 0.34 -8.76 9.51
CA ASN A 183 0.64 -7.40 9.04
C ASN A 183 2.11 -7.02 9.31
N SER A 184 2.63 -7.32 10.49
CA SER A 184 4.05 -7.10 10.80
C SER A 184 4.97 -7.87 9.86
N VAL A 185 4.70 -9.16 9.63
CA VAL A 185 5.55 -10.02 8.78
C VAL A 185 5.55 -9.52 7.33
N ILE A 186 4.37 -9.22 6.76
CA ILE A 186 4.30 -8.76 5.37
C ILE A 186 4.91 -7.37 5.18
N THR A 187 4.75 -6.47 6.16
CA THR A 187 5.39 -5.15 6.09
C THR A 187 6.91 -5.24 6.22
N LEU A 188 7.44 -6.16 7.03
CA LEU A 188 8.87 -6.46 7.05
C LEU A 188 9.36 -6.98 5.70
N ALA A 189 8.59 -7.84 5.03
CA ALA A 189 8.90 -8.26 3.66
C ALA A 189 9.05 -7.05 2.72
N ALA A 190 8.10 -6.12 2.76
CA ALA A 190 8.10 -4.93 1.91
C ALA A 190 9.29 -3.99 2.21
N ILE A 191 9.62 -3.79 3.49
CA ILE A 191 10.77 -2.99 3.91
C ILE A 191 12.07 -3.60 3.40
N GLU A 192 12.27 -4.91 3.59
CA GLU A 192 13.48 -5.60 3.16
C GLU A 192 13.59 -5.66 1.63
N PHE A 193 12.46 -5.78 0.92
CA PHE A 193 12.43 -5.65 -0.54
C PHE A 193 12.93 -4.27 -0.99
N GLY A 194 12.42 -3.19 -0.37
CA GLY A 194 12.86 -1.83 -0.68
C GLY A 194 14.34 -1.57 -0.39
N LYS A 195 14.93 -2.26 0.58
CA LYS A 195 16.38 -2.22 0.85
C LYS A 195 17.20 -3.05 -0.15
N GLY A 196 16.57 -3.80 -1.06
CA GLY A 196 17.23 -4.74 -1.97
C GLY A 196 17.58 -6.10 -1.35
N ASN A 197 17.10 -6.40 -0.14
CA ASN A 197 17.34 -7.66 0.57
C ASN A 197 16.34 -8.75 0.12
N ILE A 198 16.39 -9.10 -1.17
CA ILE A 198 15.39 -9.97 -1.82
C ILE A 198 15.19 -11.31 -1.10
N LYS A 199 16.27 -11.98 -0.69
CA LYS A 199 16.19 -13.29 0.01
C LYS A 199 15.47 -13.20 1.35
N VAL A 200 15.70 -12.12 2.10
CA VAL A 200 15.06 -11.90 3.41
C VAL A 200 13.59 -11.54 3.20
N SER A 201 13.31 -10.73 2.18
CA SER A 201 11.94 -10.39 1.81
C SER A 201 11.12 -11.64 1.44
N GLN A 202 11.67 -12.53 0.60
CA GLN A 202 11.03 -13.79 0.25
C GLN A 202 10.77 -14.68 1.48
N MET A 203 11.74 -14.80 2.39
CA MET A 203 11.56 -15.52 3.66
C MET A 203 10.36 -15.00 4.46
N HIS A 204 10.19 -13.67 4.51
CA HIS A 204 9.04 -13.05 5.18
C HIS A 204 7.72 -13.31 4.44
N VAL A 205 7.70 -13.24 3.11
CA VAL A 205 6.52 -13.60 2.30
C VAL A 205 6.10 -15.05 2.57
N ASP A 206 7.05 -16.00 2.51
CA ASP A 206 6.78 -17.41 2.81
C ASP A 206 6.24 -17.59 4.24
N GLY A 207 6.77 -16.82 5.18
CA GLY A 207 6.28 -16.75 6.55
C GLY A 207 4.83 -16.29 6.63
N ALA A 208 4.49 -15.18 5.96
CA ALA A 208 3.14 -14.65 5.92
C ALA A 208 2.15 -15.65 5.30
N ILE A 209 2.52 -16.30 4.19
CA ILE A 209 1.69 -17.32 3.52
C ILE A 209 1.42 -18.50 4.45
N ARG A 210 2.43 -18.99 5.20
CA ARG A 210 2.22 -20.05 6.20
C ARG A 210 1.22 -19.63 7.28
N LEU A 211 1.31 -18.40 7.78
CA LEU A 211 0.36 -17.88 8.77
C LEU A 211 -1.06 -17.79 8.20
N VAL A 212 -1.22 -17.34 6.95
CA VAL A 212 -2.51 -17.31 6.25
C VAL A 212 -3.10 -18.72 6.14
N ASN A 213 -2.30 -19.70 5.74
CA ASN A 213 -2.73 -21.09 5.62
C ASN A 213 -3.15 -21.66 6.99
N MET A 214 -2.41 -21.36 8.06
CA MET A 214 -2.79 -21.74 9.42
C MET A 214 -4.13 -21.14 9.87
N ARG A 215 -4.52 -19.98 9.32
CA ARG A 215 -5.83 -19.34 9.58
C ARG A 215 -6.94 -19.82 8.65
N GLY A 216 -6.66 -20.79 7.78
CA GLY A 216 -7.64 -21.36 6.84
C GLY A 216 -7.70 -20.64 5.50
N GLY A 217 -6.61 -20.00 5.06
CA GLY A 217 -6.50 -19.41 3.73
C GLY A 217 -6.87 -17.92 3.66
N ILE A 218 -6.59 -17.29 2.51
CA ILE A 218 -6.69 -15.83 2.35
C ILE A 218 -8.14 -15.32 2.48
N ASN A 219 -9.13 -16.10 2.04
CA ASN A 219 -10.53 -15.74 2.21
C ASN A 219 -10.96 -15.75 3.69
N SER A 220 -10.46 -16.68 4.50
CA SER A 220 -10.71 -16.73 5.95
C SER A 220 -10.10 -15.53 6.68
N VAL A 221 -8.91 -15.09 6.26
CA VAL A 221 -8.31 -13.84 6.76
C VAL A 221 -9.19 -12.65 6.38
N ARG A 222 -9.65 -12.56 5.13
CA ARG A 222 -10.46 -11.45 4.64
C ARG A 222 -11.77 -11.28 5.40
N GLN A 223 -12.44 -12.37 5.78
CA GLN A 223 -13.71 -12.32 6.52
C GLN A 223 -13.58 -11.67 7.90
N THR A 224 -12.39 -11.74 8.50
CA THR A 224 -12.14 -11.21 9.86
C THR A 224 -11.32 -9.92 9.84
N SER A 225 -10.41 -9.76 8.88
CA SER A 225 -9.63 -8.55 8.63
C SER A 225 -9.44 -8.33 7.12
N PRO A 226 -10.34 -7.55 6.48
CA PRO A 226 -10.20 -7.20 5.07
C PRO A 226 -8.89 -6.48 4.76
N LEU A 227 -8.41 -5.60 5.65
CA LEU A 227 -7.16 -4.88 5.46
C LEU A 227 -5.94 -5.80 5.46
N THR A 228 -5.90 -6.77 6.38
CA THR A 228 -4.80 -7.75 6.43
C THR A 228 -4.77 -8.60 5.16
N ALA A 229 -5.93 -9.04 4.66
CA ALA A 229 -5.98 -9.79 3.40
C ALA A 229 -5.50 -8.96 2.21
N ARG A 230 -5.87 -7.66 2.14
CA ARG A 230 -5.36 -6.72 1.11
C ARG A 230 -3.84 -6.58 1.19
N MET A 231 -3.33 -6.32 2.39
CA MET A 231 -1.89 -6.13 2.60
C MET A 231 -1.09 -7.36 2.19
N ILE A 232 -1.53 -8.54 2.64
CA ILE A 232 -0.85 -9.79 2.31
C ILE A 232 -0.86 -10.04 0.80
N SER A 233 -2.04 -10.07 0.18
CA SER A 233 -2.16 -10.38 -1.26
C SER A 233 -1.42 -9.38 -2.15
N TRP A 234 -1.54 -8.07 -1.86
CA TRP A 234 -0.92 -7.02 -2.66
C TRP A 234 0.60 -7.02 -2.53
N VAL A 235 1.12 -6.99 -1.30
CA VAL A 235 2.56 -6.89 -1.05
C VAL A 235 3.27 -8.16 -1.48
N SER A 236 2.71 -9.34 -1.22
CA SER A 236 3.35 -10.60 -1.62
C SER A 236 3.50 -10.70 -3.13
N MET A 237 2.49 -10.25 -3.89
CA MET A 237 2.54 -10.22 -5.35
C MET A 237 3.63 -9.26 -5.85
N ILE A 238 3.71 -8.05 -5.28
CA ILE A 238 4.72 -7.05 -5.67
C ILE A 238 6.14 -7.54 -5.37
N VAL A 239 6.36 -8.04 -4.16
CA VAL A 239 7.68 -8.51 -3.69
C VAL A 239 8.18 -9.67 -4.54
N MET A 240 7.30 -10.62 -4.84
CA MET A 240 7.66 -11.83 -5.59
C MET A 240 7.66 -11.61 -7.10
N GLY A 241 6.98 -10.58 -7.59
CA GLY A 241 6.79 -10.32 -9.02
C GLY A 241 5.76 -11.22 -9.70
N TYR A 242 5.05 -12.06 -8.94
CA TYR A 242 3.98 -12.94 -9.42
C TYR A 242 2.96 -13.23 -8.30
N PRO A 243 1.71 -13.61 -8.67
CA PRO A 243 0.65 -13.95 -7.71
C PRO A 243 1.07 -15.05 -6.72
N GLN A 244 0.78 -14.84 -5.43
CA GLN A 244 1.04 -15.86 -4.37
C GLN A 244 -0.23 -16.57 -3.91
N PHE A 245 -1.38 -16.16 -4.43
CA PHE A 245 -2.68 -16.69 -4.10
C PHE A 245 -3.47 -16.90 -5.38
N GLU A 246 -4.18 -18.03 -5.46
CA GLU A 246 -5.19 -18.26 -6.49
C GLU A 246 -6.31 -17.22 -6.39
N THR A 247 -7.13 -17.12 -7.45
CA THR A 247 -8.40 -16.40 -7.40
C THR A 247 -9.56 -17.36 -7.28
N GLN A 248 -10.63 -16.96 -6.60
CA GLN A 248 -11.92 -17.65 -6.76
C GLN A 248 -12.39 -17.55 -8.21
N ASP A 249 -13.37 -18.37 -8.61
CA ASP A 249 -13.98 -18.28 -9.92
C ASP A 249 -14.90 -17.04 -10.07
N ASP A 250 -15.57 -16.91 -11.21
CA ASP A 250 -16.44 -15.78 -11.51
C ASP A 250 -17.69 -15.67 -10.63
N VAL A 251 -18.11 -16.77 -10.01
CA VAL A 251 -19.27 -16.82 -9.12
C VAL A 251 -18.86 -16.80 -7.63
N GLY A 252 -17.56 -16.68 -7.35
CA GLY A 252 -17.01 -16.58 -5.99
C GLY A 252 -16.82 -17.93 -5.28
N ILE A 253 -16.69 -19.02 -6.03
CA ILE A 253 -16.38 -20.35 -5.51
C ILE A 253 -14.85 -20.55 -5.51
N GLY A 254 -14.35 -21.15 -4.43
CA GLY A 254 -12.92 -21.44 -4.21
C GLY A 254 -12.34 -20.75 -2.98
N ASP A 255 -11.06 -21.00 -2.70
CA ASP A 255 -10.39 -20.54 -1.47
C ASP A 255 -9.45 -19.33 -1.68
N GLY A 256 -9.35 -18.87 -2.92
CA GLY A 256 -8.48 -17.77 -3.35
C GLY A 256 -8.98 -16.36 -3.05
N ILE A 257 -8.35 -15.38 -3.69
CA ILE A 257 -8.79 -13.97 -3.67
C ILE A 257 -10.16 -13.87 -4.33
N PRO A 258 -11.18 -13.33 -3.66
CA PRO A 258 -12.54 -13.31 -4.20
C PRO A 258 -12.79 -12.13 -5.13
N PRO A 259 -13.71 -12.27 -6.10
CA PRO A 259 -14.19 -11.12 -6.85
C PRO A 259 -14.98 -10.14 -5.96
N ILE A 260 -15.12 -8.91 -6.45
CA ILE A 260 -16.09 -7.95 -5.89
C ILE A 260 -17.52 -8.31 -6.34
N PRO A 261 -18.57 -7.87 -5.63
CA PRO A 261 -19.95 -8.15 -6.03
C PRO A 261 -20.31 -7.71 -7.44
N GLU A 262 -19.79 -6.56 -7.87
CA GLU A 262 -20.03 -5.97 -9.19
C GLU A 262 -19.48 -6.84 -10.33
N TRP A 263 -18.45 -7.65 -10.06
CA TRP A 263 -17.87 -8.61 -11.00
C TRP A 263 -18.80 -9.80 -11.28
N GLN A 264 -19.54 -10.22 -10.25
CA GLN A 264 -20.40 -11.40 -10.26
C GLN A 264 -21.74 -11.15 -10.95
N LEU A 265 -22.08 -9.88 -11.21
CA LEU A 265 -23.27 -9.51 -11.95
C LEU A 265 -23.19 -10.05 -13.38
N ASP A 266 -24.35 -10.43 -13.93
CA ASP A 266 -24.45 -10.96 -15.28
C ASP A 266 -23.99 -9.92 -16.31
N PRO A 267 -22.88 -10.15 -17.04
CA PRO A 267 -22.41 -9.20 -18.03
C PRO A 267 -23.36 -9.08 -19.23
N THR A 268 -24.21 -10.08 -19.49
CA THR A 268 -25.09 -10.14 -20.67
C THR A 268 -26.22 -9.12 -20.63
N ALA A 269 -26.59 -8.61 -19.45
CA ALA A 269 -27.60 -7.56 -19.32
C ALA A 269 -27.18 -6.21 -19.95
N LEU A 270 -25.88 -6.04 -20.23
CA LEU A 270 -25.28 -4.82 -20.79
C LEU A 270 -24.47 -5.10 -22.06
N TYR A 271 -24.61 -6.29 -22.64
CA TYR A 271 -23.96 -6.65 -23.89
C TYR A 271 -24.55 -5.81 -25.02
N ASP A 272 -23.77 -4.84 -25.50
CA ASP A 272 -23.91 -4.38 -26.87
C ASP A 272 -23.05 -5.31 -27.74
N ASP A 273 -23.67 -5.93 -28.75
CA ASP A 273 -23.12 -6.94 -29.67
C ASP A 273 -21.95 -6.40 -30.55
N SER A 274 -21.44 -5.22 -30.22
CA SER A 274 -20.56 -4.35 -31.02
C SER A 274 -19.10 -4.34 -30.54
N SER A 275 -18.68 -5.24 -29.64
CA SER A 275 -17.32 -5.22 -29.11
C SER A 275 -16.29 -5.70 -30.14
N GLU A 276 -15.35 -4.84 -30.55
CA GLU A 276 -14.21 -5.16 -31.44
C GLU A 276 -13.48 -6.46 -31.02
N LEU A 277 -13.46 -6.79 -29.72
CA LEU A 277 -12.83 -7.99 -29.17
C LEU A 277 -13.55 -9.30 -29.50
N ILE A 278 -14.86 -9.28 -29.76
CA ILE A 278 -15.61 -10.47 -30.18
C ILE A 278 -15.18 -10.91 -31.58
N SER A 279 -14.83 -9.94 -32.44
CA SER A 279 -14.33 -10.19 -33.79
C SER A 279 -12.87 -10.68 -33.83
N MET A 280 -12.16 -10.63 -32.70
CA MET A 280 -10.73 -10.92 -32.61
C MET A 280 -10.49 -12.24 -31.87
N GLU A 281 -9.47 -12.99 -32.28
CA GLU A 281 -9.07 -14.27 -31.68
C GLU A 281 -8.38 -14.06 -30.32
N VAL A 282 -9.13 -13.54 -29.34
CA VAL A 282 -8.71 -13.36 -27.95
C VAL A 282 -9.20 -14.53 -27.11
N ASP A 283 -8.28 -15.13 -26.35
CA ASP A 283 -8.58 -16.26 -25.47
C ASP A 283 -9.71 -15.93 -24.49
N TYR A 284 -10.54 -16.94 -24.23
CA TYR A 284 -11.73 -16.80 -23.37
C TYR A 284 -11.40 -16.20 -22.00
N ALA A 285 -10.30 -16.61 -21.36
CA ALA A 285 -9.93 -16.13 -20.03
C ALA A 285 -9.71 -14.60 -20.00
N VAL A 286 -8.96 -14.07 -20.97
CA VAL A 286 -8.68 -12.62 -21.07
C VAL A 286 -9.92 -11.86 -21.52
N ARG A 287 -10.66 -12.40 -22.50
CA ARG A 287 -11.90 -11.80 -22.99
C ARG A 287 -12.96 -11.69 -21.90
N ASN A 288 -13.13 -12.73 -21.08
CA ASN A 288 -14.05 -12.75 -19.95
C ASN A 288 -13.71 -11.66 -18.92
N VAL A 289 -12.43 -11.50 -18.57
CA VAL A 289 -11.98 -10.43 -17.68
C VAL A 289 -12.30 -9.05 -18.25
N PHE A 290 -12.04 -8.83 -19.54
CA PHE A 290 -12.36 -7.57 -20.21
C PHE A 290 -13.85 -7.23 -20.13
N ILE A 291 -14.72 -8.18 -20.49
CA ILE A 291 -16.18 -8.00 -20.49
C ILE A 291 -16.69 -7.66 -19.10
N ARG A 292 -16.24 -8.39 -18.07
CA ARG A 292 -16.67 -8.17 -16.69
C ARG A 292 -16.18 -6.85 -16.13
N LEU A 293 -14.96 -6.43 -16.47
CA LEU A 293 -14.46 -5.09 -16.12
C LEU A 293 -15.30 -3.99 -16.74
N ARG A 294 -15.67 -4.13 -18.03
CA ARG A 294 -16.53 -3.16 -18.71
C ARG A 294 -17.88 -3.03 -18.01
N SER A 295 -18.50 -4.16 -17.65
CA SER A 295 -19.76 -4.18 -16.88
C SER A 295 -19.59 -3.52 -15.50
N ALA A 296 -18.54 -3.88 -14.75
CA ALA A 296 -18.26 -3.32 -13.43
C ALA A 296 -18.03 -1.79 -13.48
N PHE A 297 -17.28 -1.31 -14.48
CA PHE A 297 -17.04 0.13 -14.66
C PHE A 297 -18.29 0.91 -15.07
N GLN A 298 -19.14 0.34 -15.93
CA GLN A 298 -20.43 0.95 -16.24
C GLN A 298 -21.33 1.05 -15.01
N GLN A 299 -21.29 0.05 -14.13
CA GLN A 299 -22.03 0.10 -12.88
C GLN A 299 -21.45 1.12 -11.89
N ALA A 300 -20.11 1.25 -11.85
CA ALA A 300 -19.40 2.25 -11.06
C ALA A 300 -19.75 3.69 -11.45
N GLN A 301 -20.21 3.94 -12.69
CA GLN A 301 -20.71 5.25 -13.10
C GLN A 301 -22.06 5.60 -12.45
N ARG A 302 -22.85 4.59 -12.09
CA ARG A 302 -24.19 4.77 -11.50
C ARG A 302 -24.16 4.83 -9.98
N ILE A 303 -23.28 4.04 -9.38
CA ILE A 303 -23.13 3.91 -7.93
C ILE A 303 -21.69 4.22 -7.58
N HIS A 304 -21.48 5.16 -6.65
CA HIS A 304 -20.15 5.51 -6.19
C HIS A 304 -19.36 4.26 -5.78
N PHE A 305 -18.20 4.09 -6.40
CA PHE A 305 -17.34 2.92 -6.24
C PHE A 305 -16.31 3.19 -5.12
N PRO A 306 -16.42 2.53 -3.95
CA PRO A 306 -15.50 2.77 -2.84
C PRO A 306 -14.05 2.48 -3.25
N THR A 307 -13.11 3.24 -2.70
CA THR A 307 -11.68 3.08 -2.98
C THR A 307 -11.17 1.67 -2.63
N THR A 308 -11.68 1.09 -1.53
CA THR A 308 -11.38 -0.29 -1.11
C THR A 308 -11.94 -1.33 -2.08
N ARG A 309 -13.06 -1.05 -2.76
CA ARG A 309 -13.56 -1.90 -3.85
C ARG A 309 -12.65 -1.84 -5.08
N LEU A 310 -12.11 -0.66 -5.40
CA LEU A 310 -11.13 -0.52 -6.48
C LEU A 310 -9.86 -1.31 -6.19
N HIS A 311 -9.33 -1.22 -4.97
CA HIS A 311 -8.19 -2.04 -4.57
C HIS A 311 -8.49 -3.55 -4.68
N ASP A 312 -9.65 -4.00 -4.19
CA ASP A 312 -10.04 -5.42 -4.27
C ASP A 312 -10.15 -5.89 -5.73
N LEU A 313 -10.77 -5.09 -6.60
CA LEU A 313 -10.88 -5.36 -8.03
C LEU A 313 -9.52 -5.43 -8.72
N THR A 314 -8.67 -4.43 -8.49
CA THR A 314 -7.30 -4.38 -9.02
C THR A 314 -6.51 -5.61 -8.60
N CYS A 315 -6.51 -5.93 -7.31
CA CYS A 315 -5.78 -7.08 -6.78
C CYS A 315 -6.26 -8.39 -7.45
N PHE A 316 -7.57 -8.60 -7.48
CA PHE A 316 -8.18 -9.80 -8.08
C PHE A 316 -7.86 -9.94 -9.58
N VAL A 317 -8.04 -8.88 -10.37
CA VAL A 317 -7.83 -8.90 -11.83
C VAL A 317 -6.38 -9.19 -12.18
N ILE A 318 -5.44 -8.53 -11.50
CA ILE A 318 -4.02 -8.70 -11.76
C ILE A 318 -3.59 -10.14 -11.39
N HIS A 319 -4.03 -10.65 -10.24
CA HIS A 319 -3.77 -12.04 -9.86
C HIS A 319 -4.30 -13.01 -10.91
N ARG A 320 -5.57 -12.88 -11.30
CA ARG A 320 -6.21 -13.76 -12.27
C ARG A 320 -5.49 -13.75 -13.62
N LEU A 321 -5.22 -12.57 -14.17
CA LEU A 321 -4.61 -12.47 -15.50
C LEU A 321 -3.19 -13.01 -15.52
N LEU A 322 -2.40 -12.78 -14.46
CA LEU A 322 -1.05 -13.31 -14.35
C LEU A 322 -1.02 -14.83 -14.14
N LEU A 323 -1.95 -15.40 -13.38
CA LEU A 323 -2.09 -16.85 -13.21
C LEU A 323 -2.47 -17.57 -14.52
N THR A 324 -3.22 -16.89 -15.39
CA THR A 324 -3.61 -17.43 -16.71
C THR A 324 -2.61 -17.13 -17.82
N ALA A 325 -1.47 -16.51 -17.50
CA ALA A 325 -0.45 -16.27 -18.52
C ALA A 325 0.21 -17.60 -18.91
N PRO A 326 0.44 -17.86 -20.21
CA PRO A 326 1.13 -19.08 -20.61
C PRO A 326 2.54 -19.07 -20.01
N ASP A 327 2.94 -20.19 -19.44
CA ASP A 327 4.34 -20.44 -19.15
C ASP A 327 5.12 -20.37 -20.46
N MET A 328 6.37 -19.93 -20.41
CA MET A 328 7.25 -19.81 -21.60
C MET A 328 7.35 -21.11 -22.42
N GLU A 329 6.91 -22.24 -21.87
CA GLU A 329 7.01 -23.58 -22.43
C GLU A 329 5.67 -24.21 -22.89
N SER A 330 4.49 -23.61 -22.65
CA SER A 330 3.23 -24.23 -23.06
C SER A 330 2.13 -23.25 -23.51
N SER A 331 1.63 -23.48 -24.73
CA SER A 331 0.61 -22.75 -25.50
C SER A 331 1.01 -21.40 -26.11
N HIS A 332 0.94 -21.34 -27.46
CA HIS A 332 1.01 -20.11 -28.25
C HIS A 332 -0.29 -19.31 -28.09
N SER A 333 -0.43 -18.58 -26.99
CA SER A 333 -1.42 -17.51 -26.89
C SER A 333 -1.20 -16.51 -28.03
N SER A 334 -2.28 -16.06 -28.66
CA SER A 334 -2.17 -15.09 -29.76
C SER A 334 -1.57 -13.78 -29.26
N SER A 335 -0.74 -13.09 -30.06
CA SER A 335 -0.10 -11.84 -29.63
C SER A 335 -1.13 -10.79 -29.20
N ILE A 336 -2.32 -10.81 -29.81
CA ILE A 336 -3.42 -9.94 -29.40
C ILE A 336 -3.96 -10.27 -28.01
N THR A 337 -4.08 -11.55 -27.65
CA THR A 337 -4.47 -11.97 -26.29
C THR A 337 -3.50 -11.42 -25.27
N GLU A 338 -2.20 -11.53 -25.53
CA GLU A 338 -1.17 -11.00 -24.64
C GLU A 338 -1.20 -9.46 -24.57
N CYS A 339 -1.38 -8.78 -25.70
CA CYS A 339 -1.52 -7.32 -25.72
C CYS A 339 -2.69 -6.86 -24.85
N VAL A 340 -3.87 -7.49 -24.99
CA VAL A 340 -5.05 -7.16 -24.18
C VAL A 340 -4.79 -7.50 -22.72
N ARG A 341 -4.18 -8.64 -22.41
CA ARG A 341 -3.85 -9.04 -21.04
C ARG A 341 -2.95 -8.01 -20.35
N TYR A 342 -1.80 -7.70 -20.95
CA TYR A 342 -0.86 -6.76 -20.34
C TYR A 342 -1.45 -5.36 -20.27
N ALA A 343 -2.19 -4.91 -21.28
CA ALA A 343 -2.86 -3.63 -21.22
C ALA A 343 -3.90 -3.55 -20.09
N ILE A 344 -4.70 -4.60 -19.84
CA ILE A 344 -5.61 -4.63 -18.69
C ILE A 344 -4.82 -4.55 -17.38
N ILE A 345 -3.76 -5.35 -17.22
CA ILE A 345 -2.94 -5.33 -16.00
C ILE A 345 -2.36 -3.94 -15.75
N LEU A 346 -1.75 -3.33 -16.78
CA LEU A 346 -1.18 -1.98 -16.71
C LEU A 346 -2.25 -0.95 -16.41
N TYR A 347 -3.43 -1.05 -17.03
CA TYR A 347 -4.56 -0.18 -16.76
C TYR A 347 -5.00 -0.25 -15.30
N MET A 348 -5.11 -1.47 -14.74
CA MET A 348 -5.47 -1.67 -13.33
C MET A 348 -4.42 -1.07 -12.37
N PHE A 349 -3.12 -1.14 -12.69
CA PHE A 349 -2.08 -0.44 -11.94
C PHE A 349 -2.21 1.09 -12.06
N ILE A 350 -2.43 1.61 -13.26
CA ILE A 350 -2.56 3.05 -13.51
C ILE A 350 -3.71 3.65 -12.71
N ILE A 351 -4.91 3.05 -12.77
CA ILE A 351 -6.09 3.57 -12.05
C ILE A 351 -6.00 3.37 -10.53
N HIS A 352 -5.25 2.35 -10.08
CA HIS A 352 -4.95 2.16 -8.66
C HIS A 352 -3.99 3.25 -8.15
N GLY A 353 -3.08 3.71 -9.01
CA GLY A 353 -2.11 4.74 -8.68
C GLY A 353 -0.96 4.25 -7.81
N PRO A 354 0.09 5.07 -7.66
CA PRO A 354 1.32 4.70 -6.94
C PRO A 354 1.04 4.48 -5.46
N THR A 355 1.77 3.56 -4.83
CA THR A 355 1.73 3.29 -3.38
C THR A 355 3.12 3.44 -2.78
N TYR A 356 3.22 3.64 -1.47
CA TYR A 356 4.50 3.70 -0.75
C TYR A 356 5.41 2.51 -1.09
N TYR A 357 4.84 1.30 -1.04
CA TYR A 357 5.47 0.12 -1.61
C TYR A 357 5.21 0.10 -3.11
N SER A 358 6.22 0.46 -3.88
CA SER A 358 6.10 0.64 -5.32
C SER A 358 5.90 -0.66 -6.07
N HIS A 359 4.97 -0.65 -7.02
CA HIS A 359 4.81 -1.70 -8.02
C HIS A 359 5.53 -1.37 -9.34
N ALA A 360 6.37 -0.32 -9.39
CA ALA A 360 7.04 0.14 -10.62
C ALA A 360 7.91 -0.95 -11.27
N ALA A 361 8.61 -1.75 -10.47
CA ALA A 361 9.45 -2.85 -10.98
C ALA A 361 8.62 -3.87 -11.79
N MET A 362 7.47 -4.25 -11.23
CA MET A 362 6.54 -5.19 -11.83
C MET A 362 5.87 -4.59 -13.07
N MET A 363 5.40 -3.34 -13.00
CA MET A 363 4.88 -2.61 -14.16
C MET A 363 5.89 -2.54 -15.31
N ASN A 364 7.15 -2.19 -15.03
CA ASN A 364 8.20 -2.11 -16.06
C ASN A 364 8.44 -3.46 -16.73
N SER A 365 8.48 -4.55 -15.95
CA SER A 365 8.59 -5.91 -16.51
C SER A 365 7.43 -6.23 -17.45
N ILE A 366 6.20 -5.85 -17.07
CA ILE A 366 5.00 -6.03 -17.89
C ILE A 366 5.03 -5.15 -19.14
N VAL A 367 5.50 -3.90 -19.06
CA VAL A 367 5.67 -2.99 -20.21
C VAL A 367 6.63 -3.60 -21.24
N ILE A 368 7.76 -4.16 -20.80
CA ILE A 368 8.73 -4.80 -21.70
C ILE A 368 8.08 -5.96 -22.46
N ARG A 369 7.35 -6.85 -21.77
CA ARG A 369 6.59 -7.94 -22.40
C ARG A 369 5.50 -7.42 -23.33
N PHE A 370 4.83 -6.35 -22.94
CA PHE A 370 3.77 -5.72 -23.73
C PHE A 370 4.29 -5.16 -25.05
N ILE A 371 5.46 -4.51 -25.04
CA ILE A 371 6.12 -4.00 -26.26
C ILE A 371 6.46 -5.15 -27.21
N ASP A 372 7.01 -6.25 -26.69
CA ASP A 372 7.34 -7.42 -27.52
C ASP A 372 6.09 -7.95 -28.26
N GLN A 373 4.98 -8.08 -27.53
CA GLN A 373 3.72 -8.56 -28.11
C GLN A 373 3.10 -7.56 -29.10
N LEU A 374 3.19 -6.25 -28.85
CA LEU A 374 2.75 -5.24 -29.80
C LEU A 374 3.59 -5.22 -31.09
N LYS A 375 4.89 -5.54 -31.00
CA LYS A 375 5.76 -5.70 -32.18
C LYS A 375 5.35 -6.92 -33.01
N GLN A 376 5.07 -8.04 -32.35
CA GLN A 376 4.58 -9.25 -33.02
C GLN A 376 3.22 -9.01 -33.68
N LEU A 377 2.28 -8.38 -32.96
CA LEU A 377 0.97 -8.02 -33.50
C LEU A 377 1.07 -7.11 -34.73
N GLY A 378 1.94 -6.10 -34.66
CA GLY A 378 2.20 -5.16 -35.76
C GLY A 378 2.95 -5.74 -36.95
N SER A 379 3.41 -7.00 -36.89
CA SER A 379 4.04 -7.69 -38.03
C SER A 379 3.01 -8.13 -39.07
N THR A 380 1.72 -8.16 -38.71
CA THR A 380 0.61 -8.41 -39.64
C THR A 380 -0.06 -7.09 -40.04
N PRO A 381 -0.27 -6.80 -41.33
CA PRO A 381 -0.95 -5.59 -41.76
C PRO A 381 -2.40 -5.56 -41.26
N ARG A 382 -2.70 -4.56 -40.42
CA ARG A 382 -4.03 -4.32 -39.83
C ARG A 382 -4.31 -2.82 -39.84
N ALA A 383 -5.57 -2.45 -40.11
CA ALA A 383 -6.02 -1.09 -39.90
C ALA A 383 -6.13 -0.80 -38.39
N TYR A 384 -5.63 0.35 -37.96
CA TYR A 384 -5.79 0.78 -36.57
C TYR A 384 -7.27 0.94 -36.22
N GLY A 385 -7.65 0.47 -35.03
CA GLY A 385 -9.01 0.55 -34.48
C GLY A 385 -9.05 1.27 -33.12
N SER A 386 -10.18 1.16 -32.42
CA SER A 386 -10.34 1.75 -31.08
C SER A 386 -9.50 1.02 -30.05
N LEU A 387 -9.38 -0.30 -30.18
CA LEU A 387 -8.51 -1.11 -29.34
C LEU A 387 -7.04 -0.68 -29.45
N ASP A 388 -6.53 -0.41 -30.65
CA ASP A 388 -5.13 0.01 -30.83
C ASP A 388 -4.86 1.36 -30.14
N ALA A 389 -5.82 2.29 -30.21
CA ALA A 389 -5.74 3.57 -29.49
C ALA A 389 -5.69 3.35 -27.97
N TRP A 390 -6.50 2.42 -27.46
CA TRP A 390 -6.51 2.07 -26.05
C TRP A 390 -5.20 1.42 -25.59
N LEU A 391 -4.68 0.45 -26.36
CA LEU A 391 -3.40 -0.22 -26.08
C LEU A 391 -2.23 0.78 -26.01
N LEU A 392 -2.14 1.70 -26.98
CA LEU A 392 -1.07 2.70 -27.01
C LEU A 392 -1.24 3.77 -25.92
N ALA A 393 -2.46 4.18 -25.60
CA ALA A 393 -2.71 5.12 -24.52
C ALA A 393 -2.25 4.57 -23.16
N ILE A 394 -2.52 3.30 -22.88
CA ILE A 394 -2.05 2.63 -21.66
C ILE A 394 -0.54 2.51 -21.65
N GLY A 395 0.05 2.10 -22.78
CA GLY A 395 1.49 1.98 -22.91
C GLY A 395 2.23 3.30 -22.69
N LEU A 396 1.72 4.42 -23.21
CA LEU A 396 2.26 5.76 -22.97
C LEU A 396 2.31 6.08 -21.48
N VAL A 397 1.19 5.94 -20.78
CA VAL A 397 1.13 6.24 -19.34
C VAL A 397 2.04 5.30 -18.55
N ALA A 398 1.93 3.99 -18.80
CA ALA A 398 2.68 2.96 -18.06
C ALA A 398 4.20 3.06 -18.24
N SER A 399 4.67 3.60 -19.37
CA SER A 399 6.11 3.77 -19.66
C SER A 399 6.64 5.15 -19.29
N THR A 400 5.84 6.03 -18.67
CA THR A 400 6.28 7.38 -18.28
C THR A 400 7.54 7.34 -17.41
N GLY A 401 8.57 8.09 -17.81
CA GLY A 401 9.84 8.15 -17.08
C GLY A 401 10.77 6.95 -17.34
N THR A 402 10.42 6.08 -18.29
CA THR A 402 11.26 4.92 -18.71
C THR A 402 11.81 5.13 -20.13
N PRO A 403 12.89 4.43 -20.52
CA PRO A 403 13.39 4.46 -21.91
C PRO A 403 12.35 4.04 -22.95
N GLU A 404 11.42 3.16 -22.57
CA GLU A 404 10.37 2.62 -23.42
C GLU A 404 9.33 3.65 -23.87
N TYR A 405 9.22 4.79 -23.17
CA TYR A 405 8.26 5.85 -23.45
C TYR A 405 8.32 6.36 -24.90
N GLN A 406 9.54 6.55 -25.40
CA GLN A 406 9.77 7.08 -26.74
C GLN A 406 9.20 6.15 -27.83
N TRP A 407 9.28 4.83 -27.62
CA TRP A 407 8.73 3.84 -28.55
C TRP A 407 7.20 3.96 -28.67
N PHE A 408 6.51 4.20 -27.55
CA PHE A 408 5.06 4.42 -27.56
C PHE A 408 4.68 5.75 -28.22
N ILE A 409 5.45 6.82 -28.02
CA ILE A 409 5.22 8.13 -28.67
C ILE A 409 5.23 7.98 -30.19
N GLU A 410 6.26 7.36 -30.76
CA GLU A 410 6.40 7.16 -32.21
C GLU A 410 5.25 6.32 -32.79
N ARG A 411 4.83 5.28 -32.06
CA ARG A 411 3.72 4.44 -32.48
C ARG A 411 2.38 5.16 -32.39
N ALA A 412 2.14 5.92 -31.33
CA ALA A 412 0.94 6.72 -31.14
C ALA A 412 0.82 7.82 -32.20
N GLN A 413 1.93 8.46 -32.58
CA GLN A 413 1.99 9.40 -33.71
C GLN A 413 1.58 8.74 -35.02
N THR A 414 2.16 7.58 -35.34
CA THR A 414 1.83 6.83 -36.57
C THR A 414 0.34 6.47 -36.62
N MET A 415 -0.20 5.99 -35.50
CA MET A 415 -1.62 5.65 -35.40
C MET A 415 -2.51 6.89 -35.53
N ALA A 416 -2.20 7.98 -34.83
CA ALA A 416 -2.97 9.23 -34.87
C ALA A 416 -3.05 9.80 -36.30
N ALA A 417 -1.94 9.77 -37.04
CA ALA A 417 -1.92 10.17 -38.45
C ALA A 417 -2.80 9.25 -39.32
N SER A 418 -2.71 7.93 -39.13
CA SER A 418 -3.53 6.95 -39.87
C SER A 418 -5.03 7.11 -39.60
N LEU A 419 -5.40 7.43 -38.37
CA LEU A 419 -6.79 7.61 -37.94
C LEU A 419 -7.30 9.05 -38.11
N ARG A 420 -6.45 9.96 -38.57
CA ARG A 420 -6.72 11.41 -38.69
C ARG A 420 -7.20 12.05 -37.38
N LEU A 421 -6.62 11.62 -36.26
CA LEU A 421 -6.90 12.22 -34.94
C LEU A 421 -6.14 13.54 -34.84
N SER A 422 -6.81 14.59 -34.37
CA SER A 422 -6.26 15.95 -34.34
C SER A 422 -6.08 16.49 -32.92
N ASN A 423 -6.73 15.88 -31.92
CA ASN A 423 -6.71 16.35 -30.54
C ASN A 423 -7.05 15.22 -29.54
N TRP A 424 -6.88 15.51 -28.24
CA TRP A 424 -7.20 14.59 -27.15
C TRP A 424 -8.63 14.04 -27.19
N ASN A 425 -9.64 14.84 -27.53
CA ASN A 425 -11.04 14.38 -27.53
C ASN A 425 -11.26 13.28 -28.57
N ASP A 426 -10.60 13.35 -29.73
CA ASP A 426 -10.69 12.31 -30.76
C ASP A 426 -10.14 10.97 -30.26
N VAL A 427 -9.05 11.03 -29.49
CA VAL A 427 -8.45 9.85 -28.82
C VAL A 427 -9.36 9.36 -27.71
N LEU A 428 -9.88 10.28 -26.89
CA LEU A 428 -10.72 10.00 -25.74
C LEU A 428 -11.97 9.20 -26.13
N VAL A 429 -12.63 9.60 -27.22
CA VAL A 429 -13.79 8.86 -27.76
C VAL A 429 -13.42 7.40 -28.03
N ARG A 430 -12.28 7.15 -28.68
CA ARG A 430 -11.83 5.79 -29.02
C ARG A 430 -11.47 4.95 -27.79
N ILE A 431 -10.74 5.52 -26.83
CA ILE A 431 -10.36 4.79 -25.62
C ILE A 431 -11.58 4.50 -24.73
N LYS A 432 -12.54 5.45 -24.62
CA LYS A 432 -13.80 5.26 -23.87
C LYS A 432 -14.69 4.19 -24.48
N CYS A 433 -14.67 4.01 -25.80
CA CYS A 433 -15.39 2.92 -26.47
C CYS A 433 -14.82 1.52 -26.17
N THR A 434 -13.62 1.42 -25.62
CA THR A 434 -12.94 0.14 -25.35
C THR A 434 -13.15 -0.31 -23.90
N LEU A 435 -12.32 0.16 -22.97
CA LEU A 435 -12.43 -0.11 -21.53
C LEU A 435 -12.02 1.14 -20.77
N TRP A 436 -12.95 1.72 -20.01
CA TRP A 436 -12.72 2.97 -19.31
C TRP A 436 -13.51 3.03 -18.01
N MET A 437 -12.79 3.32 -16.92
CA MET A 437 -13.37 3.68 -15.63
C MET A 437 -13.39 5.19 -15.51
N GLU A 438 -14.56 5.77 -15.29
CA GLU A 438 -14.66 7.19 -14.98
C GLU A 438 -14.16 7.42 -13.54
N THR A 439 -13.06 8.16 -13.41
CA THR A 439 -12.51 8.58 -12.13
C THR A 439 -12.34 10.09 -12.11
N LEU A 440 -12.29 10.69 -10.92
CA LEU A 440 -12.15 12.16 -10.76
C LEU A 440 -10.88 12.73 -11.42
N GLN A 441 -9.86 11.89 -11.65
CA GLN A 441 -8.56 12.25 -12.24
C GLN A 441 -8.27 11.47 -13.53
N GLY A 442 -9.25 10.72 -14.05
CA GLY A 442 -9.01 9.66 -15.03
C GLY A 442 -8.46 10.17 -16.35
N GLU A 443 -8.93 11.31 -16.82
CA GLU A 443 -8.45 11.94 -18.05
C GLU A 443 -7.11 12.65 -17.84
N ASP A 444 -6.86 13.19 -16.65
CA ASP A 444 -5.67 14.00 -16.31
C ASP A 444 -4.38 13.20 -16.40
N ILE A 445 -4.45 11.88 -16.21
CA ILE A 445 -3.29 10.98 -16.32
C ILE A 445 -2.91 10.76 -17.79
N PHE A 446 -3.88 10.68 -18.70
CA PHE A 446 -3.62 10.34 -20.11
C PHE A 446 -3.42 11.57 -20.99
N ARG A 447 -4.20 12.63 -20.76
CA ARG A 447 -4.26 13.82 -21.61
C ARG A 447 -2.89 14.49 -21.85
N PRO A 448 -2.02 14.71 -20.84
CA PRO A 448 -0.75 15.40 -21.05
C PRO A 448 0.15 14.73 -22.10
N HIS A 449 0.11 13.39 -22.19
CA HIS A 449 0.90 12.62 -23.16
C HIS A 449 0.43 12.87 -24.59
N TRP A 450 -0.88 12.91 -24.80
CA TRP A 450 -1.48 13.14 -26.12
C TRP A 450 -1.41 14.61 -26.54
N ASP A 451 -1.59 15.55 -25.61
CA ASP A 451 -1.39 16.98 -25.89
C ASP A 451 0.06 17.26 -26.32
N ALA A 452 1.05 16.58 -25.73
CA ALA A 452 2.46 16.65 -26.18
C ALA A 452 2.64 16.07 -27.60
N ILE A 453 2.04 14.91 -27.90
CA ILE A 453 2.07 14.31 -29.26
C ILE A 453 1.50 15.29 -30.29
N PHE A 454 0.30 15.82 -30.09
CA PHE A 454 -0.33 16.72 -31.06
C PHE A 454 0.42 18.04 -31.21
N SER A 455 1.02 18.55 -30.14
CA SER A 455 1.88 19.73 -30.20
C SER A 455 3.08 19.52 -31.14
N THR A 456 3.73 18.34 -31.06
CA THR A 456 4.86 18.00 -31.95
C THR A 456 4.44 17.78 -33.40
N MET A 457 3.26 17.21 -33.64
CA MET A 457 2.73 16.97 -34.98
C MET A 457 2.33 18.26 -35.70
N ASN A 458 1.75 19.20 -34.96
CA ASN A 458 1.34 20.51 -35.49
C ASN A 458 2.52 21.48 -35.66
N HIS A 459 3.58 21.31 -34.85
CA HIS A 459 4.79 22.14 -34.88
C HIS A 459 6.06 21.27 -34.81
N PRO A 460 6.52 20.72 -35.95
CA PRO A 460 7.74 19.92 -36.01
C PRO A 460 8.97 20.81 -35.77
N GLY A 461 9.32 21.03 -34.49
CA GLY A 461 10.46 21.87 -34.10
C GLY A 461 10.57 22.25 -32.61
N ALA A 462 9.53 22.03 -31.80
CA ALA A 462 9.54 22.37 -30.37
C ALA A 462 9.57 21.11 -29.47
N CYS A 463 10.75 20.53 -29.25
CA CYS A 463 10.91 19.48 -28.25
C CYS A 463 11.05 20.12 -26.85
N THR A 464 10.00 20.04 -26.04
CA THR A 464 10.13 20.04 -24.58
C THR A 464 9.30 18.89 -24.04
N PRO A 465 9.88 17.95 -23.27
CA PRO A 465 9.06 16.98 -22.54
C PRO A 465 8.12 17.74 -21.61
N PRO A 466 6.89 17.24 -21.34
CA PRO A 466 6.03 17.88 -20.36
C PRO A 466 6.78 17.96 -19.04
N GLY A 467 7.14 19.18 -18.64
CA GLY A 467 7.63 19.46 -17.31
C GLY A 467 6.55 19.05 -16.33
N THR A 468 6.96 18.41 -15.23
CA THR A 468 6.15 18.09 -14.06
C THR A 468 5.30 19.28 -13.65
N ALA A 469 4.08 19.37 -14.19
CA ALA A 469 3.13 20.41 -13.85
C ALA A 469 2.56 20.11 -12.46
N GLY A 470 3.21 20.71 -11.47
CA GLY A 470 2.73 21.06 -10.13
C GLY A 470 1.35 20.57 -9.70
N GLY A 471 1.28 19.30 -9.33
CA GLY A 471 0.58 18.88 -8.12
C GLY A 471 1.63 18.27 -7.20
N GLU A 472 2.03 18.97 -6.14
CA GLU A 472 2.87 18.40 -5.09
C GLU A 472 2.11 17.28 -4.36
N LEU A 473 2.01 16.10 -4.98
CA LEU A 473 2.17 14.88 -4.22
C LEU A 473 3.67 14.63 -4.16
N LEU A 474 4.26 14.94 -3.00
CA LEU A 474 5.56 14.42 -2.58
C LEU A 474 5.48 12.89 -2.47
N CYS A 475 5.35 12.21 -3.60
CA CYS A 475 5.75 10.83 -3.78
C CYS A 475 7.23 10.88 -4.14
N ILE A 476 8.07 10.69 -3.13
CA ILE A 476 9.48 10.34 -3.33
C ILE A 476 9.48 9.19 -4.33
N SER A 477 10.05 9.40 -5.52
CA SER A 477 10.24 8.34 -6.50
C SER A 477 10.97 7.17 -5.81
N PRO A 478 10.36 5.98 -5.72
CA PRO A 478 10.99 4.79 -5.15
C PRO A 478 12.02 4.18 -6.13
N SER A 479 12.47 4.93 -7.14
CA SER A 479 13.62 4.60 -7.98
C SER A 479 14.91 4.39 -7.16
N CYS A 480 14.93 4.78 -5.88
CA CYS A 480 16.00 4.48 -4.94
C CYS A 480 15.86 3.13 -4.21
N LEU A 481 14.77 2.39 -4.40
CA LEU A 481 14.43 1.17 -3.64
C LEU A 481 14.24 -0.09 -4.50
N VAL A 482 14.51 -0.01 -5.81
CA VAL A 482 14.45 -1.18 -6.71
C VAL A 482 15.82 -1.35 -7.38
N PRO A 483 16.50 -2.50 -7.22
CA PRO A 483 17.67 -2.82 -8.03
C PRO A 483 17.29 -2.82 -9.51
N SER A 484 18.04 -2.10 -10.34
CA SER A 484 17.79 -1.94 -11.78
C SER A 484 17.94 -3.23 -12.61
N LYS A 485 18.05 -4.40 -11.97
CA LYS A 485 18.13 -5.72 -12.61
C LYS A 485 17.43 -6.76 -11.73
N LEU A 486 16.24 -7.18 -12.15
CA LEU A 486 15.72 -8.51 -11.82
C LEU A 486 16.49 -9.49 -12.71
N GLU A 487 17.52 -10.16 -12.19
CA GLU A 487 17.99 -11.39 -12.84
C GLU A 487 16.88 -12.43 -12.66
N LEU A 488 16.29 -12.89 -13.77
CA LEU A 488 15.40 -14.05 -13.75
C LEU A 488 16.14 -15.20 -13.05
N ALA A 489 15.59 -15.69 -11.96
CA ALA A 489 16.03 -16.94 -11.37
C ALA A 489 15.84 -18.04 -12.42
N ASN A 490 16.97 -18.51 -12.96
CA ASN A 490 17.02 -19.56 -13.94
C ASN A 490 16.58 -20.87 -13.27
N THR A 491 15.32 -21.28 -13.46
CA THR A 491 14.81 -22.57 -13.01
C THR A 491 15.32 -23.68 -13.92
N ASN A 492 16.61 -24.02 -13.79
CA ASN A 492 17.11 -25.28 -14.32
C ASN A 492 16.90 -26.38 -13.29
N GLY A 493 16.02 -27.31 -13.66
CA GLY A 493 15.66 -28.48 -12.87
C GLY A 493 16.87 -29.26 -12.37
N ARG A 494 16.85 -29.55 -11.07
CA ARG A 494 17.55 -30.70 -10.50
C ARG A 494 16.56 -31.48 -9.65
N SER A 495 16.17 -32.63 -10.19
CA SER A 495 15.63 -33.75 -9.43
C SER A 495 16.55 -34.02 -8.24
N TRP A 496 15.99 -33.98 -7.03
CA TRP A 496 16.65 -34.50 -5.84
C TRP A 496 16.09 -35.89 -5.58
N ASP A 497 16.81 -36.91 -6.06
CA ASP A 497 16.61 -38.29 -5.64
C ASP A 497 16.89 -38.40 -4.13
N MET A 498 15.84 -38.65 -3.36
CA MET A 498 15.96 -39.01 -1.94
C MET A 498 16.32 -40.49 -1.82
N GLY A 499 17.63 -40.77 -1.79
CA GLY A 499 18.16 -42.05 -1.36
C GLY A 499 18.04 -42.21 0.15
N VAL A 500 17.15 -43.12 0.55
CA VAL A 500 16.96 -43.61 1.92
C VAL A 500 18.22 -44.31 2.42
N ALA A 501 18.70 -43.93 3.60
CA ALA A 501 19.48 -44.82 4.45
C ALA A 501 19.28 -44.45 5.93
N SER A 502 18.70 -45.40 6.67
CA SER A 502 18.89 -45.60 8.11
C SER A 502 19.48 -47.00 8.30
N PRO A 503 20.15 -47.32 9.41
CA PRO A 503 20.57 -46.47 10.53
C PRO A 503 22.03 -46.01 10.44
#